data_AF-A0A0D2KY06-F1
#
_entry.id   AF-A0A0D2KY06-F1
#
_cell.length_a   1.000
_cell.length_b   1.000
_cell.length_c   1.000
_cell.angle_alpha   90.00
_cell.angle_beta   90.00
_cell.angle_gamma   90.00
#
_symmetry.space_group_name_H-M   'P 1'
#
loop_
_entity.id
_entity.type
_entity.pdbx_description
1 polymer ?
#
loop_
_entity_poly.entity_id
_entity_poly.type
_entity_poly.pdbx_seq_one_letter_code
_entity_poly.pdbx_strand_id
1 'polypeptide(L)'
;FGYLPPLPVPLKTAVPETSRQKNFLRILGLSWNGSSSALFSRPRILALCDFIDKLSRQTSISTDEWDLSRENRASVAFTSRFRLIKEVLGPDGPLFMLDLNEHATVKWILTLTTAAHALLVCRLHPQFREDDIAVYLLRRGIPFCTLQDAETLQERPRLDINPFQYPYRPHGYVFDISDYAAYIDRCRYVILHRSSGRAVLLRGG
;
A
#
# COMPACT_ATOMS: atom_id res chain seq x y z
N PHE A 1 -0.19 -6.09 10.64
CA PHE A 1 0.74 -6.98 11.34
C PHE A 1 1.39 -7.92 10.33
N GLY A 2 2.63 -8.36 10.54
CA GLY A 2 3.35 -9.20 9.59
C GLY A 2 3.80 -10.53 10.21
N TYR A 3 3.77 -11.57 9.38
CA TYR A 3 4.36 -12.87 9.69
C TYR A 3 5.84 -12.87 9.29
N LEU A 4 6.70 -13.38 10.17
CA LEU A 4 8.06 -13.77 9.83
C LEU A 4 8.22 -15.28 10.00
N PRO A 5 8.86 -15.97 9.05
CA PRO A 5 9.12 -17.39 9.20
C PRO A 5 10.13 -17.61 10.33
N PRO A 6 9.84 -18.51 11.29
CA PRO A 6 10.76 -18.81 12.38
C PRO A 6 12.05 -19.47 11.85
N LEU A 7 13.17 -19.26 12.55
CA LEU A 7 14.42 -19.98 12.28
C LEU A 7 14.86 -20.76 13.53
N PRO A 8 15.17 -22.06 13.40
CA PRO A 8 15.13 -22.86 12.18
C PRO A 8 13.70 -23.11 11.69
N VAL A 9 13.56 -23.40 10.39
CA VAL A 9 12.25 -23.70 9.81
C VAL A 9 11.67 -24.95 10.50
N PRO A 10 10.41 -24.92 10.98
CA PRO A 10 9.81 -26.05 11.68
C PRO A 10 9.84 -27.30 10.79
N LEU A 11 10.42 -28.38 11.31
CA LEU A 11 10.65 -29.61 10.54
C LEU A 11 9.35 -30.39 10.27
N LYS A 12 8.30 -30.17 11.08
CA LYS A 12 7.05 -30.94 11.02
C LYS A 12 5.86 -30.07 11.40
N THR A 13 5.19 -29.51 10.40
CA THR A 13 3.83 -29.02 10.56
C THR A 13 2.93 -29.99 9.80
N ALA A 14 1.83 -30.44 10.42
CA ALA A 14 0.90 -31.32 9.73
C ALA A 14 0.34 -30.60 8.49
N VAL A 15 0.25 -31.32 7.37
CA VAL A 15 -0.37 -30.76 6.17
C VAL A 15 -1.85 -30.52 6.48
N PRO A 16 -2.35 -29.28 6.36
CA PRO A 16 -3.74 -28.98 6.65
C PRO A 16 -4.65 -29.68 5.65
N GLU A 17 -5.87 -30.00 6.07
CA GLU A 17 -6.89 -30.58 5.20
C GLU A 17 -7.17 -29.68 3.98
N THR A 18 -7.55 -30.27 2.84
CA THR A 18 -7.81 -29.54 1.59
C THR A 18 -8.80 -28.39 1.76
N SER A 19 -9.81 -28.53 2.64
CA SER A 19 -10.75 -27.45 2.96
C SER A 19 -10.05 -26.24 3.58
N ARG A 20 -9.15 -26.47 4.54
CA ARG A 20 -8.35 -25.41 5.16
C ARG A 20 -7.39 -24.78 4.18
N GLN A 21 -6.75 -25.57 3.32
CA GLN A 21 -5.87 -25.07 2.27
C GLN A 21 -6.60 -24.11 1.32
N LYS A 22 -7.81 -24.46 0.89
CA LYS A 22 -8.68 -23.60 0.07
C LYS A 22 -9.04 -22.31 0.79
N ASN A 23 -9.42 -22.40 2.08
CA ASN A 23 -9.75 -21.22 2.87
C ASN A 23 -8.54 -20.29 3.03
N PHE A 24 -7.36 -20.84 3.29
CA PHE A 24 -6.10 -20.10 3.38
C PHE A 24 -5.81 -19.32 2.08
N LEU A 25 -5.91 -19.96 0.91
CA LEU A 25 -5.72 -19.26 -0.36
C LEU A 25 -6.77 -18.15 -0.57
N ARG A 26 -8.02 -18.38 -0.17
CA ARG A 26 -9.08 -17.37 -0.25
C ARG A 26 -8.78 -16.15 0.62
N ILE A 27 -8.24 -16.34 1.82
CA ILE A 27 -7.79 -15.23 2.69
C ILE A 27 -6.70 -14.40 2.00
N LEU A 28 -5.82 -15.04 1.24
CA LEU A 28 -4.77 -14.37 0.46
C LEU A 28 -5.28 -13.78 -0.87
N GLY A 29 -6.56 -13.94 -1.20
CA GLY A 29 -7.13 -13.50 -2.49
C GLY A 29 -6.69 -14.36 -3.68
N LEU A 30 -6.23 -15.59 -3.44
CA LEU A 30 -5.79 -16.52 -4.47
C LEU A 30 -6.88 -17.58 -4.74
N SER A 31 -7.06 -17.93 -6.00
CA SER A 31 -7.97 -19.00 -6.40
C SER A 31 -7.32 -20.39 -6.29
N TRP A 32 -8.11 -21.39 -5.96
CA TRP A 32 -7.66 -22.78 -5.93
C TRP A 32 -7.53 -23.33 -7.36
N ASN A 33 -6.38 -23.93 -7.67
CA ASN A 33 -6.10 -24.56 -8.96
C ASN A 33 -5.38 -25.92 -8.78
N GLY A 34 -5.19 -26.66 -9.88
CA GLY A 34 -4.57 -28.00 -9.86
C GLY A 34 -3.15 -28.04 -9.27
N SER A 35 -2.41 -26.93 -9.33
CA SER A 35 -1.06 -26.80 -8.75
C SER A 35 -1.04 -26.33 -7.29
N SER A 36 -2.19 -25.96 -6.71
CA SER A 36 -2.26 -25.33 -5.39
C SER A 36 -1.82 -26.25 -4.25
N SER A 37 -2.10 -27.56 -4.35
CA SER A 37 -1.72 -28.56 -3.34
C SER A 37 -0.20 -28.64 -3.16
N ALA A 38 0.58 -28.46 -4.23
CA ALA A 38 2.03 -28.52 -4.19
C ALA A 38 2.64 -27.39 -3.33
N LEU A 39 1.95 -26.26 -3.15
CA LEU A 39 2.41 -25.17 -2.27
C LEU A 39 2.49 -25.60 -0.81
N PHE A 40 1.54 -26.43 -0.36
CA PHE A 40 1.45 -26.92 1.02
C PHE A 40 2.43 -28.06 1.33
N SER A 41 3.28 -28.45 0.37
CA SER A 41 4.45 -29.29 0.66
C SER A 41 5.62 -28.47 1.24
N ARG A 42 5.59 -27.14 1.09
CA ARG A 42 6.68 -26.25 1.53
C ARG A 42 6.54 -25.93 3.02
N PRO A 43 7.55 -26.23 3.86
CA PRO A 43 7.46 -26.01 5.32
C PRO A 43 7.11 -24.57 5.72
N ARG A 44 7.58 -23.56 4.97
CA ARG A 44 7.25 -22.15 5.21
C ARG A 44 5.78 -21.82 4.98
N ILE A 45 5.15 -22.45 3.98
CA ILE A 45 3.71 -22.27 3.72
C ILE A 45 2.90 -22.92 4.83
N LEU A 46 3.33 -24.09 5.31
CA LEU A 46 2.68 -24.76 6.43
C LEU A 46 2.80 -23.95 7.73
N ALA A 47 3.98 -23.39 8.03
CA ALA A 47 4.17 -22.51 9.18
C ALA A 47 3.32 -21.23 9.07
N LEU A 48 3.18 -20.66 7.87
CA LEU A 48 2.27 -19.52 7.65
C LEU A 48 0.80 -19.91 7.83
N CYS A 49 0.38 -21.11 7.41
CA CYS A 49 -0.97 -21.62 7.67
C CYS A 49 -1.23 -21.74 9.17
N ASP A 50 -0.29 -22.33 9.91
CA ASP A 50 -0.35 -22.47 11.36
C ASP A 50 -0.42 -21.11 12.06
N PHE A 51 0.37 -20.13 11.62
CA PHE A 51 0.30 -18.76 12.11
C PHE A 51 -1.09 -18.13 11.88
N ILE A 52 -1.67 -18.25 10.68
CA ILE A 52 -3.02 -17.73 10.39
C ILE A 52 -4.10 -18.43 11.20
N ASP A 53 -3.99 -19.76 11.38
CA ASP A 53 -4.88 -20.54 12.23
C ASP A 53 -4.81 -20.04 13.68
N LYS A 54 -3.60 -19.90 14.24
CA LYS A 54 -3.38 -19.34 15.59
C LYS A 54 -3.95 -17.93 15.72
N LEU A 55 -3.73 -17.08 14.72
CA LEU A 55 -4.21 -15.70 14.69
C LEU A 55 -5.74 -15.65 14.70
N SER A 56 -6.40 -16.50 13.90
CA SER A 56 -7.87 -16.57 13.83
C SER A 56 -8.50 -17.05 15.13
N ARG A 57 -7.80 -17.93 15.86
CA ARG A 57 -8.25 -18.52 17.14
C ARG A 57 -7.84 -17.69 18.35
N GLN A 58 -7.10 -16.60 18.15
CA GLN A 58 -6.53 -15.76 19.22
C GLN A 58 -5.68 -16.58 20.21
N THR A 59 -4.98 -17.62 19.73
CA THR A 59 -4.06 -18.42 20.55
C THR A 59 -2.69 -17.75 20.66
N SER A 60 -1.85 -18.22 21.59
CA SER A 60 -0.48 -17.73 21.70
C SER A 60 0.30 -17.98 20.41
N ILE A 61 0.95 -16.92 19.92
CA ILE A 61 1.84 -16.95 18.76
C ILE A 61 3.23 -16.61 19.28
N SER A 62 4.24 -17.34 18.80
CA SER A 62 5.62 -17.14 19.23
C SER A 62 6.12 -15.74 18.87
N THR A 63 6.98 -15.17 19.73
CA THR A 63 7.59 -13.87 19.46
C THR A 63 8.50 -13.87 18.23
N ASP A 64 9.07 -15.03 17.84
CA ASP A 64 9.86 -15.18 16.60
C ASP A 64 9.00 -15.25 15.31
N GLU A 65 7.68 -15.43 15.44
CA GLU A 65 6.74 -15.44 14.30
C GLU A 65 6.15 -14.04 14.03
N TRP A 66 6.25 -13.14 15.01
CA TRP A 66 5.74 -11.78 14.96
C TRP A 66 6.80 -10.77 14.55
N ASP A 67 6.55 -10.07 13.45
CA ASP A 67 7.46 -9.01 12.99
C ASP A 67 7.44 -7.73 13.83
N LEU A 68 6.44 -7.56 14.68
CA LEU A 68 6.36 -6.45 15.62
C LEU A 68 7.00 -6.74 16.97
N SER A 69 7.29 -8.01 17.27
CA SER A 69 7.97 -8.36 18.51
C SER A 69 9.38 -7.79 18.49
N ARG A 70 9.80 -7.14 19.58
CA ARG A 70 11.19 -6.65 19.74
C ARG A 70 12.19 -7.80 19.95
N GLU A 71 11.71 -8.96 20.36
CA GLU A 71 12.52 -10.16 20.48
C GLU A 71 12.79 -10.82 19.11
N ASN A 72 12.03 -10.42 18.09
CA ASN A 72 12.23 -10.93 16.74
C ASN A 72 13.51 -10.34 16.13
N ARG A 73 14.37 -11.21 15.59
CA ARG A 73 15.62 -10.82 14.91
C ARG A 73 15.43 -9.87 13.72
N ALA A 74 14.25 -9.88 13.10
CA ALA A 74 13.92 -9.04 11.95
C ALA A 74 12.72 -8.14 12.25
N SER A 75 12.61 -7.70 13.51
CA SER A 75 11.54 -6.81 13.95
C SER A 75 11.48 -5.53 13.12
N VAL A 76 10.28 -5.17 12.67
CA VAL A 76 10.01 -3.91 11.97
C VAL A 76 10.37 -2.70 12.83
N ALA A 77 10.30 -2.84 14.16
CA ALA A 77 10.65 -1.79 15.11
C ALA A 77 12.12 -1.34 15.02
N PHE A 78 13.01 -2.18 14.48
CA PHE A 78 14.42 -1.87 14.29
C PHE A 78 14.77 -1.37 12.90
N THR A 79 13.80 -1.29 11.98
CA THR A 79 14.03 -0.74 10.64
C THR A 79 14.30 0.76 10.73
N SER A 80 15.18 1.27 9.86
CA SER A 80 15.50 2.70 9.79
C SER A 80 14.24 3.55 9.59
N ARG A 81 13.37 3.11 8.66
CA ARG A 81 12.09 3.78 8.37
C ARG A 81 11.13 3.84 9.55
N PHE A 82 11.10 2.83 10.42
CA PHE A 82 10.21 2.87 11.58
C PHE A 82 10.54 4.04 12.52
N ARG A 83 11.83 4.35 12.69
CA ARG A 83 12.29 5.49 13.52
C ARG A 83 11.91 6.86 12.95
N LEU A 84 11.58 6.90 11.66
CA LEU A 84 11.19 8.12 10.94
C LEU A 84 9.68 8.35 10.96
N ILE A 85 8.90 7.41 11.50
CA ILE A 85 7.46 7.60 11.65
C ILE A 85 7.19 8.52 12.83
N LYS A 86 6.46 9.60 12.57
CA LYS A 86 5.91 10.51 13.57
C LYS A 86 4.39 10.47 13.51
N GLU A 87 3.74 10.40 14.66
CA GLU A 87 2.29 10.58 14.73
C GLU A 87 1.98 12.09 14.75
N VAL A 88 1.06 12.53 13.91
CA VAL A 88 0.62 13.92 13.81
C VAL A 88 -0.91 13.99 13.80
N LEU A 89 -1.48 15.10 14.27
CA LEU A 89 -2.93 15.28 14.26
C LEU A 89 -3.41 15.60 12.84
N GLY A 90 -4.31 14.77 12.32
CA GLY A 90 -5.02 15.01 11.06
C GLY A 90 -6.48 15.42 11.26
N PRO A 91 -7.18 15.73 10.16
CA PRO A 91 -8.58 16.18 10.21
C PRO A 91 -9.54 15.08 10.69
N ASP A 92 -9.27 13.83 10.34
CA ASP A 92 -10.14 12.68 10.64
C ASP A 92 -9.55 11.74 11.72
N GLY A 93 -8.52 12.21 12.43
CA GLY A 93 -7.78 11.41 13.42
C GLY A 93 -6.26 11.45 13.21
N PRO A 94 -5.49 10.59 13.90
CA PRO A 94 -4.04 10.57 13.81
C PRO A 94 -3.57 10.15 12.42
N LEU A 95 -2.56 10.85 11.91
CA LEU A 95 -1.83 10.50 10.70
C LEU A 95 -0.41 10.06 11.08
N PHE A 96 0.13 9.13 10.29
CA PHE A 96 1.47 8.59 10.46
C PHE A 96 2.36 9.16 9.38
N MET A 97 3.16 10.16 9.76
CA MET A 97 4.05 10.90 8.88
C MET A 97 5.40 10.23 8.77
N LEU A 98 5.86 9.99 7.54
CA LEU A 98 7.20 9.50 7.25
C LEU A 98 8.14 10.70 7.03
N ASP A 99 8.89 11.05 8.07
CA ASP A 99 9.78 12.21 8.05
C ASP A 99 11.23 11.81 7.76
N LEU A 100 11.65 12.01 6.51
CA LEU A 100 13.01 11.72 6.07
C LEU A 100 14.02 12.83 6.41
N ASN A 101 13.57 13.94 7.01
CA ASN A 101 14.39 15.11 7.39
C ASN A 101 15.37 15.52 6.26
N GLU A 102 16.68 15.55 6.54
CA GLU A 102 17.73 15.94 5.61
C GLU A 102 17.87 15.03 4.39
N HIS A 103 17.32 13.82 4.44
CA HIS A 103 17.30 12.89 3.31
C HIS A 103 16.08 13.06 2.42
N ALA A 104 15.19 14.02 2.70
CA ALA A 104 14.02 14.28 1.90
C ALA A 104 14.39 14.76 0.49
N THR A 105 13.76 14.17 -0.51
CA THR A 105 14.05 14.38 -1.93
C THR A 105 12.94 15.15 -2.64
N VAL A 106 11.83 15.33 -1.93
CA VAL A 106 10.62 16.02 -2.36
C VAL A 106 10.22 17.06 -1.32
N LYS A 107 9.49 18.10 -1.74
CA LYS A 107 9.01 19.17 -0.83
C LYS A 107 7.85 18.75 0.07
N TRP A 108 7.16 17.67 -0.30
CA TRP A 108 6.02 17.13 0.44
C TRP A 108 6.45 15.95 1.29
N ILE A 109 5.76 15.74 2.40
CA ILE A 109 6.00 14.65 3.33
C ILE A 109 4.87 13.63 3.18
N LEU A 110 5.24 12.36 3.02
CA LEU A 110 4.28 11.26 2.89
C LEU A 110 3.63 11.00 4.25
N THR A 111 2.30 10.98 4.30
CA THR A 111 1.54 10.65 5.52
C THR A 111 0.48 9.59 5.25
N LEU A 112 0.23 8.75 6.25
CA LEU A 112 -0.64 7.59 6.13
C LEU A 112 -1.76 7.66 7.16
N THR A 113 -2.94 7.19 6.77
CA THR A 113 -4.16 7.30 7.59
C THR A 113 -4.28 6.20 8.64
N THR A 114 -3.46 5.15 8.57
CA THR A 114 -3.50 4.03 9.52
C THR A 114 -2.10 3.55 9.88
N ALA A 115 -1.95 3.06 11.12
CA ALA A 115 -0.71 2.45 11.58
C ALA A 115 -0.35 1.21 10.76
N ALA A 116 -1.34 0.47 10.26
CA ALA A 116 -1.13 -0.70 9.41
C ALA A 116 -0.42 -0.33 8.10
N HIS A 117 -0.85 0.76 7.45
CA HIS A 117 -0.19 1.26 6.24
C HIS A 117 1.21 1.82 6.54
N ALA A 118 1.39 2.49 7.67
CA ALA A 118 2.71 2.97 8.09
C ALA A 118 3.71 1.83 8.27
N LEU A 119 3.29 0.77 8.96
CA LEU A 119 4.08 -0.44 9.09
C LEU A 119 4.32 -1.13 7.74
N LEU A 120 3.37 -1.10 6.81
CA LEU A 120 3.59 -1.62 5.45
C LEU A 120 4.74 -0.87 4.77
N VAL A 121 4.76 0.46 4.87
CA VAL A 121 5.85 1.28 4.30
C VAL A 121 7.21 0.94 4.92
N CYS A 122 7.28 0.66 6.23
CA CYS A 122 8.52 0.20 6.86
C CYS A 122 9.05 -1.12 6.26
N ARG A 123 8.18 -1.99 5.75
CA ARG A 123 8.53 -3.29 5.17
C ARG A 123 8.89 -3.24 3.69
N LEU A 124 8.76 -2.09 3.04
CA LEU A 124 9.14 -1.95 1.63
C LEU A 124 10.66 -2.09 1.46
N HIS A 125 11.11 -2.14 0.21
CA HIS A 125 12.54 -2.27 -0.07
C HIS A 125 13.30 -1.03 0.42
N PRO A 126 14.41 -1.16 1.19
CA PRO A 126 15.12 -0.03 1.83
C PRO A 126 15.50 1.13 0.91
N GLN A 127 15.69 0.84 -0.38
CA GLN A 127 16.06 1.85 -1.38
C GLN A 127 14.86 2.65 -1.94
N PHE A 128 13.62 2.28 -1.61
CA PHE A 128 12.45 3.02 -2.09
C PHE A 128 12.43 4.42 -1.47
N ARG A 129 12.41 5.41 -2.34
CA ARG A 129 12.28 6.83 -2.02
C ARG A 129 10.81 7.22 -1.85
N GLU A 130 10.54 8.46 -1.49
CA GLU A 130 9.19 8.95 -1.20
C GLU A 130 8.22 8.76 -2.36
N ASP A 131 8.68 9.05 -3.58
CA ASP A 131 7.94 8.89 -4.82
C ASP A 131 7.71 7.42 -5.16
N ASP A 132 8.72 6.55 -5.00
CA ASP A 132 8.56 5.09 -5.15
C ASP A 132 7.47 4.55 -4.21
N ILE A 133 7.49 5.00 -2.95
CA ILE A 133 6.50 4.60 -1.95
C ILE A 133 5.12 5.13 -2.33
N ALA A 134 4.99 6.39 -2.71
CA ALA A 134 3.72 6.98 -3.14
C ALA A 134 3.14 6.24 -4.36
N VAL A 135 3.97 5.91 -5.36
CA VAL A 135 3.57 5.12 -6.52
C VAL A 135 3.14 3.71 -6.12
N TYR A 136 3.85 3.08 -5.18
CA TYR A 136 3.48 1.76 -4.66
C TYR A 136 2.11 1.79 -3.97
N LEU A 137 1.84 2.79 -3.14
CA LEU A 137 0.56 2.96 -2.44
C LEU A 137 -0.58 3.21 -3.44
N LEU A 138 -0.36 4.12 -4.40
CA LEU A 138 -1.32 4.44 -5.44
C LEU A 138 -1.69 3.21 -6.28
N ARG A 139 -0.70 2.44 -6.74
CA ARG A 139 -0.92 1.22 -7.54
C ARG A 139 -1.72 0.14 -6.82
N ARG A 140 -1.77 0.18 -5.48
CA ARG A 140 -2.50 -0.77 -4.64
C ARG A 140 -3.80 -0.19 -4.08
N GLY A 141 -4.14 1.03 -4.49
CA GLY A 141 -5.28 1.78 -3.98
C GLY A 141 -5.27 1.98 -2.47
N ILE A 142 -4.07 2.17 -1.90
CA ILE A 142 -3.91 2.44 -0.48
C ILE A 142 -4.01 3.96 -0.28
N PRO A 143 -4.96 4.46 0.53
CA PRO A 143 -5.09 5.88 0.79
C PRO A 143 -3.87 6.43 1.54
N PHE A 144 -3.40 7.60 1.10
CA PHE A 144 -2.32 8.34 1.73
C PHE A 144 -2.49 9.84 1.52
N CYS A 145 -1.84 10.63 2.35
CA CYS A 145 -1.83 12.07 2.26
C CYS A 145 -0.41 12.56 1.98
N THR A 146 -0.32 13.76 1.44
CA THR A 146 0.94 14.49 1.28
C THR A 146 0.80 15.79 2.03
N LEU A 147 1.60 15.98 3.07
CA LEU A 147 1.68 17.25 3.79
C LEU A 147 2.81 18.09 3.20
N GLN A 148 2.73 19.39 3.36
CA GLN A 148 3.80 20.30 2.98
C GLN A 148 3.79 21.46 3.97
N ASP A 149 4.97 21.97 4.29
CA ASP A 149 5.08 23.15 5.13
C ASP A 149 4.35 24.33 4.49
N ALA A 150 3.49 25.01 5.27
CA ALA A 150 2.70 26.14 4.84
C ALA A 150 3.57 27.27 4.28
N GLU A 151 4.77 27.49 4.83
CA GLU A 151 5.70 28.53 4.36
C GLU A 151 6.27 28.22 2.97
N THR A 152 6.31 26.95 2.59
CA THR A 152 6.82 26.50 1.29
C THR A 152 5.73 26.37 0.22
N LEU A 153 4.46 26.56 0.60
CA LEU A 153 3.34 26.50 -0.33
C LEU A 153 3.42 27.69 -1.28
N GLN A 154 3.48 27.39 -2.57
CA GLN A 154 3.31 28.41 -3.60
C GLN A 154 1.82 28.59 -3.89
N GLU A 155 1.40 29.84 -4.05
CA GLU A 155 0.04 30.15 -4.46
C GLU A 155 -0.22 29.48 -5.81
N ARG A 156 -1.29 28.67 -5.86
CA ARG A 156 -1.64 27.95 -7.08
C ARG A 156 -2.03 28.98 -8.15
N PRO A 157 -1.45 28.92 -9.36
CA PRO A 157 -1.89 29.76 -10.46
C PRO A 157 -3.40 29.59 -10.67
N ARG A 158 -4.15 30.70 -10.69
CA ARG A 158 -5.57 30.68 -11.03
C ARG A 158 -5.67 30.24 -12.49
N LEU A 159 -6.11 29.00 -12.70
CA LEU A 159 -6.40 28.50 -14.03
C LEU A 159 -7.75 29.09 -14.45
N ASP A 160 -7.72 30.24 -15.11
CA ASP A 160 -8.94 30.97 -15.51
C ASP A 160 -9.66 30.34 -16.72
N ILE A 161 -9.18 29.22 -17.25
CA ILE A 161 -9.73 28.63 -18.46
C ILE A 161 -9.88 27.13 -18.25
N ASN A 162 -11.07 26.58 -18.54
CA ASN A 162 -11.24 25.17 -18.80
C ASN A 162 -10.93 24.96 -20.29
N PRO A 163 -9.70 24.54 -20.67
CA PRO A 163 -9.31 24.49 -22.08
C PRO A 163 -10.08 23.42 -22.87
N PHE A 164 -10.82 22.53 -22.18
CA PHE A 164 -11.57 21.46 -22.80
C PHE A 164 -13.03 21.87 -22.98
N GLN A 165 -13.34 22.46 -24.13
CA GLN A 165 -14.67 22.31 -24.72
C GLN A 165 -14.85 20.84 -25.09
N TYR A 166 -15.94 20.22 -24.64
CA TYR A 166 -16.25 18.86 -25.08
C TYR A 166 -16.45 18.89 -26.61
N PRO A 167 -15.78 18.00 -27.37
CA PRO A 167 -16.05 17.91 -28.79
C PRO A 167 -17.52 17.58 -28.98
N TYR A 168 -18.20 18.38 -29.80
CA TYR A 168 -19.59 18.11 -30.17
C TYR A 168 -19.65 16.81 -30.96
N ARG A 169 -20.41 15.83 -30.47
CA ARG A 169 -20.58 14.52 -31.11
C ARG A 169 -21.99 14.43 -31.69
N PRO A 170 -22.17 14.58 -33.00
CA PRO A 170 -23.49 14.49 -33.62
C PRO A 170 -24.03 13.05 -33.58
N HIS A 171 -25.32 12.92 -33.84
CA HIS A 171 -25.96 11.60 -33.96
C HIS A 171 -25.30 10.76 -35.06
N GLY A 172 -24.94 9.51 -34.76
CA GLY A 172 -24.24 8.62 -35.68
C GLY A 172 -22.72 8.74 -35.67
N TYR A 173 -22.15 9.59 -34.80
CA TYR A 173 -20.70 9.66 -34.62
C TYR A 173 -20.11 8.33 -34.13
N VAL A 174 -19.04 7.88 -34.78
CA VAL A 174 -18.30 6.68 -34.40
C VAL A 174 -17.03 7.11 -33.68
N PHE A 175 -16.86 6.60 -32.46
CA PHE A 175 -15.70 6.88 -31.63
C PHE A 175 -14.42 6.38 -32.31
N ASP A 176 -13.41 7.24 -32.39
CA ASP A 176 -12.15 6.92 -33.06
C ASP A 176 -10.93 7.01 -32.12
N ILE A 177 -9.74 6.82 -32.69
CA ILE A 177 -8.49 6.87 -31.92
C ILE A 177 -8.16 8.29 -31.42
N SER A 178 -8.66 9.32 -32.11
CA SER A 178 -8.49 10.72 -31.73
C SER A 178 -9.31 11.05 -30.49
N ASP A 179 -10.54 10.52 -30.38
CA ASP A 179 -11.32 10.62 -29.16
C ASP A 179 -10.62 9.97 -27.96
N TYR A 180 -9.99 8.81 -28.18
CA TYR A 180 -9.24 8.13 -27.13
C TYR A 180 -8.05 8.98 -26.67
N ALA A 181 -7.27 9.54 -27.60
CA ALA A 181 -6.18 10.45 -27.27
C ALA A 181 -6.67 11.69 -26.49
N ALA A 182 -7.75 12.32 -26.96
CA ALA A 182 -8.37 13.46 -26.29
C ALA A 182 -8.90 13.10 -24.89
N TYR A 183 -9.44 11.90 -24.70
CA TYR A 183 -9.83 11.38 -23.39
C TYR A 183 -8.62 11.21 -22.47
N ILE A 184 -7.53 10.61 -22.94
CA ILE A 184 -6.30 10.44 -22.15
C ILE A 184 -5.70 11.78 -21.75
N ASP A 185 -5.62 12.74 -22.67
CA ASP A 185 -5.09 14.08 -22.38
C ASP A 185 -5.98 14.83 -21.40
N ARG A 186 -7.30 14.65 -21.50
CA ARG A 186 -8.24 15.17 -20.51
C ARG A 186 -8.05 14.54 -19.14
N CYS A 187 -7.89 13.22 -19.05
CA CYS A 187 -7.62 12.54 -17.79
C CYS A 187 -6.33 13.07 -17.16
N ARG A 188 -5.25 13.21 -17.95
CA ARG A 188 -3.99 13.83 -17.52
C ARG A 188 -4.21 15.24 -17.01
N TYR A 189 -4.98 16.06 -17.74
CA TYR A 189 -5.28 17.42 -17.32
C TYR A 189 -6.04 17.45 -15.99
N VAL A 190 -7.10 16.66 -15.84
CA VAL A 190 -7.89 16.61 -14.60
C VAL A 190 -7.01 16.14 -13.42
N ILE A 191 -6.16 15.14 -13.65
CA ILE A 191 -5.26 14.61 -12.62
C ILE A 191 -4.21 15.64 -12.20
N LEU A 192 -3.56 16.29 -13.17
CA LEU A 192 -2.43 17.19 -12.93
C LEU A 192 -2.87 18.60 -12.51
N HIS A 193 -4.01 19.07 -13.04
CA HIS A 193 -4.41 20.48 -12.97
C HIS A 193 -5.70 20.70 -12.18
N ARG A 194 -6.41 19.67 -11.71
CA ARG A 194 -7.52 19.83 -10.77
C ARG A 194 -7.19 19.22 -9.42
N SER A 195 -7.53 19.95 -8.36
CA SER A 195 -7.44 19.49 -6.97
C SER A 195 -8.26 18.22 -6.73
N SER A 196 -9.37 18.06 -7.45
CA SER A 196 -10.19 16.84 -7.42
C SER A 196 -9.43 15.61 -7.92
N GLY A 197 -8.63 15.73 -8.98
CA GLY A 197 -7.84 14.61 -9.53
C GLY A 197 -6.77 14.16 -8.53
N ARG A 198 -6.05 15.12 -7.95
CA ARG A 198 -5.11 14.83 -6.85
C ARG A 198 -5.80 14.18 -5.65
N ALA A 199 -6.95 14.71 -5.22
CA ALA A 199 -7.69 14.15 -4.09
C ALA A 199 -8.13 12.71 -4.33
N VAL A 200 -8.56 12.36 -5.55
CA VAL A 200 -8.90 10.99 -5.95
C VAL A 200 -7.67 10.08 -5.86
N LEU A 201 -6.53 10.48 -6.44
CA LEU A 201 -5.30 9.71 -6.36
C LEU A 201 -4.86 9.45 -4.92
N LEU A 202 -4.89 10.47 -4.06
CA LEU A 202 -4.52 10.37 -2.65
C LEU A 202 -5.48 9.46 -1.85
N ARG A 203 -6.73 9.33 -2.29
CA ARG A 203 -7.69 8.38 -1.70
C ARG A 203 -7.51 6.93 -2.16
N GLY A 204 -6.48 6.63 -2.96
CA GLY A 204 -6.23 5.30 -3.50
C GLY A 204 -6.80 5.07 -4.90
N GLY A 205 -7.24 6.12 -5.60
CA GLY A 205 -7.83 6.00 -6.93
C GLY A 205 -9.33 5.74 -6.91
#